data_AF-A0A7Y3H6W6-F1
#
_entry.id   AF-A0A7Y3H6W6-F1
#
_cell.length_a   1.000
_cell.length_b   1.000
_cell.length_c   1.000
_cell.angle_alpha   90.00
_cell.angle_beta   90.00
_cell.angle_gamma   90.00
#
_symmetry.space_group_name_H-M   'P 1'
#
loop_
_entity.id
_entity.type
_entity.pdbx_description
1 polymer ?
#
loop_
_entity_poly.entity_id
_entity_poly.type
_entity_poly.pdbx_seq_one_letter_code
_entity_poly.pdbx_strand_id
1 'polypeptide(L)'
;MEVSFKRIKSLIQRDFIIYKKPLTYGLISLIALIIFIAWLPTTSGNFNRLYTDFWFGWYITFLLGGGLLLCSIIFWEFKSATGRMQYLSLPASNFEKLFSRSLYVLIFYPLLLTGLFLMIYSLFRSMGISDSFIGHQAVALKYIWGAYLSLGSTMLIYAIVFNNYVGPKSFIVSGIIYLICVIIAVLIFRIIMSDFFVGMTMTHDNVMIFDEEKKLENMGKTLLPLAKFILWVGLPVYFWTVAYFKMTEKQV
;
A
#
# COMPACT_ATOMS: atom_id res chain seq x y z
N MET A 1 -3.26 -30.20 -0.58
CA MET A 1 -2.87 -29.59 -1.88
C MET A 1 -1.37 -29.45 -1.90
N GLU A 2 -0.67 -30.08 -2.82
CA GLU A 2 0.77 -29.88 -2.98
C GLU A 2 1.04 -28.60 -3.75
N VAL A 3 1.73 -27.65 -3.12
CA VAL A 3 2.20 -26.42 -3.76
C VAL A 3 3.42 -26.76 -4.61
N SER A 4 3.36 -26.45 -5.91
CA SER A 4 4.44 -26.73 -6.84
C SER A 4 5.05 -25.46 -7.40
N PHE A 5 6.33 -25.23 -7.11
CA PHE A 5 7.06 -24.09 -7.64
C PHE A 5 7.08 -24.06 -9.18
N LYS A 6 7.09 -25.23 -9.84
CA LYS A 6 7.02 -25.34 -11.30
C LYS A 6 5.72 -24.72 -11.83
N ARG A 7 4.57 -24.98 -11.18
CA ARG A 7 3.27 -24.41 -11.58
C ARG A 7 3.23 -22.89 -11.40
N ILE A 8 3.73 -22.39 -10.26
CA ILE A 8 3.82 -20.94 -10.01
C ILE A 8 4.67 -20.25 -11.08
N LYS A 9 5.84 -20.82 -11.40
CA LYS A 9 6.72 -20.30 -12.47
C LYS A 9 6.00 -20.27 -13.82
N SER A 10 5.32 -21.35 -14.19
CA SER A 10 4.57 -21.42 -15.45
C SER A 10 3.41 -20.41 -15.51
N LEU A 11 2.72 -20.16 -14.39
CA LEU A 11 1.69 -19.12 -14.30
C LEU A 11 2.28 -17.73 -14.53
N ILE A 12 3.40 -17.41 -13.86
CA ILE A 12 4.10 -16.14 -14.00
C ILE A 12 4.57 -15.92 -15.44
N GLN A 13 5.15 -16.95 -16.07
CA GLN A 13 5.60 -16.89 -17.46
C GLN A 13 4.43 -16.66 -18.42
N ARG A 14 3.32 -17.38 -18.23
CA ARG A 14 2.12 -17.19 -19.04
C ARG A 14 1.59 -15.77 -18.90
N ASP A 15 1.45 -15.28 -17.68
CA ASP A 15 0.95 -13.94 -17.42
C ASP A 15 1.86 -12.88 -18.07
N PHE A 16 3.17 -13.05 -17.98
CA PHE A 16 4.11 -12.17 -18.66
C PHE A 16 3.93 -12.16 -20.19
N ILE A 17 3.68 -13.32 -20.80
CA ILE A 17 3.43 -13.42 -22.25
C ILE A 17 2.12 -12.73 -22.64
N ILE A 18 1.04 -12.99 -21.90
CA ILE A 18 -0.29 -12.42 -22.17
C ILE A 18 -0.27 -10.90 -21.99
N TYR A 19 0.37 -10.41 -20.92
CA TYR A 19 0.36 -8.99 -20.54
C TYR A 19 1.59 -8.21 -21.00
N LYS A 20 2.46 -8.78 -21.85
CA LYS A 20 3.71 -8.14 -22.28
C LYS A 20 3.48 -6.72 -22.80
N LYS A 21 2.53 -6.54 -23.73
CA LYS A 21 2.25 -5.23 -24.34
C LYS A 21 1.73 -4.20 -23.31
N PRO A 22 0.65 -4.46 -22.55
CA PRO A 22 0.22 -3.56 -21.48
C PRO A 22 1.33 -3.25 -20.46
N LEU A 23 2.13 -4.24 -20.08
CA LEU A 23 3.22 -4.07 -19.13
C LEU A 23 4.31 -3.14 -19.69
N THR A 24 4.71 -3.32 -20.95
CA THR A 24 5.67 -2.43 -21.62
C THR A 24 5.13 -1.00 -21.71
N TYR A 25 3.88 -0.80 -22.13
CA TYR A 25 3.29 0.54 -22.20
C TYR A 25 3.16 1.19 -20.81
N GLY A 26 2.76 0.42 -19.81
CA GLY A 26 2.71 0.88 -18.42
C GLY A 26 4.07 1.31 -17.89
N LEU A 27 5.12 0.54 -18.19
CA LEU A 27 6.49 0.85 -17.78
C LEU A 27 7.04 2.10 -18.47
N ILE A 28 6.83 2.23 -19.79
CA ILE A 28 7.22 3.43 -20.53
C ILE A 28 6.48 4.66 -20.00
N SER A 29 5.16 4.54 -19.77
CA SER A 29 4.35 5.62 -19.21
C SER A 29 4.83 6.03 -17.81
N LEU A 30 5.13 5.06 -16.94
CA LEU A 30 5.67 5.32 -15.60
C LEU A 30 7.01 6.08 -15.68
N ILE A 31 7.94 5.63 -16.52
CA ILE A 31 9.23 6.31 -16.70
C ILE A 31 9.04 7.74 -17.23
N ALA A 32 8.22 7.91 -18.26
CA ALA A 32 7.92 9.22 -18.85
C ALA A 32 7.31 10.17 -17.80
N LEU A 33 6.40 9.66 -16.96
CA LEU A 33 5.76 10.45 -15.91
C LEU A 33 6.77 10.86 -14.84
N ILE A 34 7.66 9.96 -14.39
CA ILE A 34 8.69 10.29 -13.41
C ILE A 34 9.68 11.33 -13.98
N ILE A 35 10.09 11.19 -15.25
CA ILE A 35 10.95 12.18 -15.92
C ILE A 35 10.25 13.52 -16.02
N PHE A 36 8.97 13.53 -16.41
CA PHE A 36 8.17 14.75 -16.50
C PHE A 36 8.07 15.46 -15.14
N ILE A 37 7.82 14.72 -14.06
CA ILE A 37 7.81 15.26 -12.70
C ILE A 37 9.17 15.83 -12.31
N ALA A 38 10.25 15.11 -12.62
CA ALA A 38 11.61 15.58 -12.34
C ALA A 38 11.97 16.85 -13.12
N TRP A 39 11.37 17.03 -14.31
CA TRP A 39 11.56 18.21 -15.14
C TRP A 39 10.76 19.43 -14.63
N LEU A 40 9.58 19.25 -14.03
CA LEU A 40 8.71 20.37 -13.63
C LEU A 40 9.40 21.46 -12.79
N PRO A 41 10.22 21.15 -11.75
CA PRO A 41 10.86 22.18 -10.96
C PRO A 41 11.93 22.97 -11.74
N THR A 42 12.53 22.37 -12.78
CA THR A 42 13.57 23.02 -13.59
C THR A 42 13.05 24.20 -14.41
N THR A 43 11.74 24.26 -14.68
CA THR A 43 11.12 25.36 -15.45
C THR A 43 10.75 26.56 -14.59
N SER A 44 10.66 26.38 -13.26
CA SER A 44 10.13 27.39 -12.34
C SER A 44 11.14 28.47 -11.90
N GLY A 45 12.37 28.46 -12.43
CA GLY A 45 13.42 29.43 -12.07
C GLY A 45 14.03 29.23 -10.67
N ASN A 46 13.41 28.41 -9.81
CA ASN A 46 13.98 27.96 -8.54
C ASN A 46 14.99 26.82 -8.76
N PHE A 47 16.12 27.15 -9.40
CA PHE A 47 17.26 26.26 -9.63
C PHE A 47 18.01 25.84 -8.36
N ASN A 48 17.62 26.35 -7.19
CA ASN A 48 18.22 25.95 -5.93
C ASN A 48 17.68 24.57 -5.54
N ARG A 49 18.42 23.54 -5.97
CA ARG A 49 18.46 22.16 -5.47
C ARG A 49 17.09 21.53 -5.22
N LEU A 50 16.76 20.50 -6.00
CA LEU A 50 15.64 19.62 -5.67
C LEU A 50 15.84 19.05 -4.26
N TYR A 51 15.04 19.54 -3.32
CA TYR A 51 15.04 19.05 -1.95
C TYR A 51 14.71 17.56 -1.96
N THR A 52 15.40 16.82 -1.11
CA THR A 52 15.21 15.39 -0.87
C THR A 52 13.73 15.05 -0.61
N ASP A 53 12.96 15.96 -0.02
CA ASP A 53 11.55 15.80 0.27
C ASP A 53 10.65 15.78 -0.98
N PHE A 54 11.04 16.49 -2.06
CA PHE A 54 10.32 16.45 -3.32
C PHE A 54 10.31 15.04 -3.91
N TRP A 55 11.50 14.44 -4.04
CA TRP A 55 11.66 13.07 -4.55
C TRP A 55 10.94 12.04 -3.69
N PHE A 56 11.01 12.22 -2.38
CA PHE A 56 10.37 11.32 -1.42
C PHE A 56 8.85 11.38 -1.45
N GLY A 57 8.28 12.59 -1.51
CA GLY A 57 6.83 12.77 -1.64
C GLY A 57 6.28 12.13 -2.90
N TRP A 58 6.97 12.29 -4.04
CA TRP A 58 6.61 11.62 -5.28
C TRP A 58 6.80 10.11 -5.19
N TYR A 59 7.90 9.62 -4.63
CA TYR A 59 8.10 8.19 -4.41
C TYR A 59 6.95 7.56 -3.62
N ILE A 60 6.52 8.18 -2.52
CA ILE A 60 5.36 7.73 -1.73
C ILE A 60 4.09 7.71 -2.57
N THR A 61 3.87 8.77 -3.35
CA THR A 61 2.68 8.92 -4.20
C THR A 61 2.62 7.81 -5.25
N PHE A 62 3.73 7.48 -5.91
CA PHE A 62 3.77 6.36 -6.86
C PHE A 62 3.63 5.02 -6.15
N LEU A 63 4.36 4.82 -5.05
CA LEU A 63 4.35 3.55 -4.34
C LEU A 63 2.95 3.21 -3.83
N LEU A 64 2.31 4.13 -3.10
CA LEU A 64 0.97 3.95 -2.57
C LEU A 64 -0.08 4.09 -3.67
N GLY A 65 -0.12 5.20 -4.39
CA GLY A 65 -1.15 5.46 -5.40
C GLY A 65 -1.08 4.47 -6.56
N GLY A 66 0.07 4.40 -7.23
CA GLY A 66 0.28 3.48 -8.36
C GLY A 66 0.20 2.02 -7.94
N GLY A 67 0.77 1.64 -6.80
CA GLY A 67 0.72 0.27 -6.31
C GLY A 67 -0.68 -0.20 -5.92
N LEU A 68 -1.49 0.66 -5.28
CA LEU A 68 -2.89 0.32 -4.95
C LEU A 68 -3.77 0.27 -6.20
N LEU A 69 -3.54 1.15 -7.18
CA LEU A 69 -4.21 1.05 -8.48
C LEU A 69 -3.86 -0.27 -9.18
N LEU A 70 -2.60 -0.69 -9.14
CA LEU A 70 -2.17 -1.97 -9.69
C LEU A 70 -2.82 -3.14 -8.96
N CYS A 71 -2.90 -3.12 -7.62
CA CYS A 71 -3.67 -4.10 -6.83
C CYS A 71 -5.12 -4.17 -7.31
N SER A 72 -5.74 -3.04 -7.66
CA SER A 72 -7.14 -2.99 -8.11
C SER A 72 -7.39 -3.65 -9.46
N ILE A 73 -6.36 -3.73 -10.32
CA ILE A 73 -6.45 -4.23 -11.70
C ILE A 73 -5.86 -5.63 -11.83
N ILE A 74 -5.12 -6.13 -10.84
CA ILE A 74 -4.38 -7.40 -10.95
C ILE A 74 -5.26 -8.62 -11.26
N PHE A 75 -6.52 -8.60 -10.80
CA PHE A 75 -7.55 -9.61 -11.12
C PHE A 75 -8.55 -9.09 -12.16
N TRP A 76 -8.07 -8.45 -13.23
CA TRP A 76 -8.94 -7.91 -14.29
C TRP A 76 -9.83 -8.98 -14.95
N GLU A 77 -9.45 -10.27 -14.90
CA GLU A 77 -10.27 -11.38 -15.39
C GLU A 77 -11.60 -11.50 -14.64
N PHE A 78 -11.69 -10.99 -13.41
CA PHE A 78 -12.89 -11.06 -12.57
C PHE A 78 -13.97 -10.04 -12.95
N LYS A 79 -13.69 -9.15 -13.90
CA LYS A 79 -14.66 -8.20 -14.44
C LYS A 79 -15.84 -8.88 -15.14
N SER A 80 -15.60 -10.03 -15.77
CA SER A 80 -16.64 -10.83 -16.43
C SER A 80 -16.77 -12.22 -15.80
N ALA A 81 -17.98 -12.81 -15.87
CA ALA A 81 -18.20 -14.17 -15.40
C ALA A 81 -17.37 -15.18 -16.19
N THR A 82 -17.31 -15.03 -17.52
CA THR A 82 -16.53 -15.90 -18.42
C THR A 82 -15.03 -15.82 -18.14
N GLY A 83 -14.47 -14.61 -17.98
CA GLY A 83 -13.04 -14.42 -17.68
C GLY A 83 -12.66 -15.03 -16.33
N ARG A 84 -13.53 -14.86 -15.33
CA ARG A 84 -13.38 -15.49 -14.02
C ARG A 84 -13.40 -17.01 -14.11
N MET A 85 -14.36 -17.60 -14.82
CA MET A 85 -14.41 -19.06 -15.03
C MET A 85 -13.15 -19.57 -15.73
N GLN A 86 -12.67 -18.86 -16.76
CA GLN A 86 -11.44 -19.20 -17.47
C GLN A 86 -10.20 -19.10 -16.58
N TYR A 87 -10.13 -18.11 -15.68
CA TYR A 87 -9.02 -17.99 -14.73
C TYR A 87 -9.08 -19.05 -13.63
N LEU A 88 -10.28 -19.34 -13.12
CA LEU A 88 -10.47 -20.35 -12.08
C LEU A 88 -10.30 -21.78 -12.61
N SER A 89 -10.52 -22.04 -13.90
CA SER A 89 -10.30 -23.35 -14.52
C SER A 89 -8.83 -23.69 -14.80
N LEU A 90 -7.91 -22.73 -14.66
CA LEU A 90 -6.48 -22.96 -14.82
C LEU A 90 -6.01 -24.08 -13.86
N PRO A 91 -5.12 -25.00 -14.30
CA PRO A 91 -4.66 -26.16 -13.54
C PRO A 91 -3.62 -25.77 -12.47
N ALA A 92 -4.04 -24.92 -11.55
CA ALA A 92 -3.29 -24.49 -10.38
C ALA A 92 -4.25 -24.30 -9.21
N SER A 93 -3.74 -24.45 -8.00
CA SER A 93 -4.51 -24.18 -6.79
C SER A 93 -4.85 -22.69 -6.66
N ASN A 94 -5.94 -22.35 -5.98
CA ASN A 94 -6.31 -20.96 -5.73
C ASN A 94 -5.23 -20.22 -4.92
N PHE A 95 -4.51 -20.92 -4.04
CA PHE A 95 -3.38 -20.37 -3.32
C PHE A 95 -2.24 -19.98 -4.27
N GLU A 96 -1.84 -20.86 -5.20
CA GLU A 96 -0.78 -20.56 -6.18
C GLU A 96 -1.16 -19.37 -7.08
N LYS A 97 -2.43 -19.27 -7.46
CA LYS A 97 -2.97 -18.15 -8.26
C LYS A 97 -2.93 -16.83 -7.49
N LEU A 98 -3.38 -16.83 -6.24
CA LEU A 98 -3.33 -15.66 -5.37
C LEU A 98 -1.88 -15.22 -5.15
N PHE A 99 -1.01 -16.17 -4.79
CA PHE A 99 0.39 -15.93 -4.50
C PHE A 99 1.15 -15.39 -5.72
N SER A 100 0.94 -15.97 -6.92
CA SER A 100 1.60 -15.48 -8.12
C SER A 100 1.21 -14.03 -8.44
N ARG A 101 -0.08 -13.69 -8.28
CA ARG A 101 -0.58 -12.31 -8.49
C ARG A 101 -0.09 -11.34 -7.42
N SER A 102 -0.06 -11.76 -6.14
CA SER A 102 0.42 -10.90 -5.06
C SER A 102 1.91 -10.58 -5.19
N LEU A 103 2.74 -11.49 -5.73
CA LEU A 103 4.17 -11.22 -5.97
C LEU A 103 4.40 -10.03 -6.91
N TYR A 104 3.58 -9.88 -7.95
CA TYR A 104 3.71 -8.75 -8.89
C TYR A 104 3.52 -7.41 -8.19
N VAL A 105 2.50 -7.31 -7.34
CA VAL A 105 2.15 -6.04 -6.73
C VAL A 105 2.94 -5.78 -5.47
N LEU A 106 3.07 -6.77 -4.57
CA LEU A 106 3.68 -6.56 -3.26
C LEU A 106 5.21 -6.61 -3.27
N ILE A 107 5.82 -7.25 -4.27
CA ILE A 107 7.29 -7.41 -4.33
C ILE A 107 7.87 -6.78 -5.59
N PHE A 108 7.45 -7.22 -6.78
CA PHE A 108 8.09 -6.77 -8.02
C PHE A 108 7.85 -5.28 -8.30
N TYR A 109 6.63 -4.80 -8.13
CA TYR A 109 6.30 -3.38 -8.32
C TYR A 109 7.12 -2.43 -7.43
N PRO A 110 7.15 -2.57 -6.08
CA PRO A 110 7.88 -1.65 -5.24
C PRO A 110 9.40 -1.74 -5.43
N LEU A 111 9.94 -2.93 -5.75
CA LEU A 111 11.35 -3.07 -6.11
C LEU A 111 11.68 -2.34 -7.42
N LEU A 112 10.86 -2.54 -8.46
CA LEU A 112 11.02 -1.88 -9.75
C LEU A 112 10.92 -0.36 -9.60
N LEU A 113 9.91 0.11 -8.88
CA LEU A 113 9.69 1.53 -8.62
C LEU A 113 10.88 2.15 -7.86
N THR A 114 11.36 1.48 -6.82
CA THR A 114 12.52 1.93 -6.04
C THR A 114 13.77 2.00 -6.91
N GLY A 115 14.02 0.97 -7.74
CA GLY A 115 15.14 0.96 -8.68
C GLY A 115 15.06 2.10 -9.70
N LEU A 116 13.89 2.35 -10.27
CA LEU A 116 13.68 3.46 -11.23
C LEU A 116 13.88 4.83 -10.58
N PHE A 117 13.32 5.05 -9.38
CA PHE A 117 13.51 6.30 -8.66
C PHE A 117 14.98 6.55 -8.33
N LEU A 118 15.71 5.53 -7.86
CA LEU A 118 17.14 5.64 -7.59
C LEU A 118 17.95 5.94 -8.86
N MET A 119 17.63 5.27 -9.97
CA MET A 119 18.29 5.50 -11.26
C MET A 119 18.06 6.93 -11.75
N ILE A 120 16.82 7.41 -11.79
CA ILE A 120 16.47 8.75 -12.26
C ILE A 120 17.06 9.80 -11.31
N TYR A 121 16.93 9.63 -10.01
CA TYR A 121 17.55 10.49 -9.01
C TYR A 121 19.08 10.60 -9.21
N SER A 122 19.76 9.47 -9.46
CA SER A 122 21.21 9.46 -9.71
C SER A 122 21.58 10.22 -10.98
N LEU A 123 20.77 10.15 -12.04
CA LEU A 123 20.97 10.92 -13.26
C LEU A 123 20.88 12.43 -12.98
N PHE A 124 19.83 12.87 -12.29
CA PHE A 124 19.67 14.29 -11.94
C PHE A 124 20.73 14.80 -10.96
N ARG A 125 21.17 13.96 -10.02
CA ARG A 125 22.30 14.27 -9.13
C ARG A 125 23.60 14.47 -9.91
N SER A 126 23.88 13.61 -10.90
CA SER A 126 25.07 13.73 -11.75
C SER A 126 25.12 15.03 -12.56
N MET A 127 23.95 15.60 -12.86
CA MET A 127 23.80 16.90 -13.51
C MET A 127 23.93 18.09 -12.55
N GLY A 128 24.15 17.85 -11.25
CA GLY A 128 24.25 18.90 -10.23
C GLY A 128 22.91 19.47 -9.76
N ILE A 129 21.78 18.80 -10.06
CA ILE A 129 20.43 19.34 -9.83
C ILE A 129 19.85 18.93 -8.45
N SER A 130 20.42 17.93 -7.77
CA SER A 130 19.82 17.34 -6.56
C SER A 130 20.82 17.00 -5.45
N ASP A 131 20.40 17.23 -4.20
CA ASP A 131 21.12 16.89 -2.96
C ASP A 131 20.89 15.43 -2.52
N SER A 132 21.72 14.92 -1.60
CA SER A 132 21.74 13.51 -1.16
C SER A 132 20.40 12.99 -0.61
N PHE A 133 19.88 11.90 -1.20
CA PHE A 133 18.63 11.21 -0.83
C PHE A 133 18.72 10.40 0.49
N ILE A 134 19.94 10.03 0.90
CA ILE A 134 20.18 8.99 1.91
C ILE A 134 20.59 9.65 3.23
N GLY A 135 19.63 9.83 4.15
CA GLY A 135 19.91 10.36 5.49
C GLY A 135 18.70 10.26 6.42
N HIS A 136 17.78 11.22 6.35
CA HIS A 136 16.59 11.26 7.21
C HIS A 136 15.43 10.36 6.75
N GLN A 137 15.38 10.02 5.45
CA GLN A 137 14.22 9.34 4.86
C GLN A 137 14.27 7.81 4.99
N ALA A 138 15.42 7.22 5.34
CA ALA A 138 15.57 5.77 5.50
C ALA A 138 14.67 5.21 6.62
N VAL A 139 14.49 5.97 7.70
CA VAL A 139 13.60 5.60 8.80
C VAL A 139 12.14 5.60 8.33
N ALA A 140 11.73 6.65 7.60
CA ALA A 140 10.38 6.78 7.06
C ALA A 140 10.06 5.70 6.02
N LEU A 141 11.03 5.30 5.17
CA LEU A 141 10.86 4.22 4.19
C LEU A 141 10.38 2.91 4.85
N LYS A 142 10.93 2.56 6.01
CA LYS A 142 10.51 1.35 6.74
C LYS A 142 9.01 1.39 7.08
N TYR A 143 8.50 2.54 7.51
CA TYR A 143 7.08 2.70 7.84
C TYR A 143 6.19 2.70 6.59
N ILE A 144 6.65 3.33 5.52
CA ILE A 144 5.94 3.39 4.26
C ILE A 144 5.81 2.00 3.63
N TRP A 145 6.86 1.17 3.67
CA TRP A 145 6.79 -0.20 3.17
C TRP A 145 5.80 -1.06 3.98
N GLY A 146 5.79 -0.91 5.31
CA GLY A 146 4.80 -1.57 6.16
C GLY A 146 3.37 -1.13 5.85
N ALA A 147 3.15 0.17 5.65
CA ALA A 147 1.85 0.72 5.25
C ALA A 147 1.43 0.22 3.86
N TYR A 148 2.36 0.21 2.90
CA TYR A 148 2.12 -0.30 1.55
C TYR A 148 1.72 -1.77 1.56
N LEU A 149 2.40 -2.61 2.33
CA LEU A 149 2.08 -4.04 2.44
C LEU A 149 0.69 -4.25 3.06
N SER A 150 0.34 -3.45 4.08
CA SER A 150 -0.96 -3.48 4.74
C SER A 150 -2.10 -3.08 3.80
N LEU A 151 -1.97 -1.92 3.16
CA LEU A 151 -2.96 -1.38 2.22
C LEU A 151 -3.01 -2.20 0.91
N GLY A 152 -1.88 -2.72 0.45
CA GLY A 152 -1.82 -3.61 -0.70
C GLY A 152 -2.60 -4.89 -0.45
N SER A 153 -2.50 -5.43 0.77
CA SER A 153 -3.21 -6.66 1.17
C SER A 153 -4.73 -6.45 1.30
N THR A 154 -5.18 -5.33 1.87
CA THR A 154 -6.62 -4.99 1.86
C THR A 154 -7.15 -4.84 0.43
N MET A 155 -6.38 -4.14 -0.41
CA MET A 155 -6.78 -3.87 -1.78
C MET A 155 -6.86 -5.12 -2.65
N LEU A 156 -6.00 -6.12 -2.39
CA LEU A 156 -6.07 -7.42 -3.05
C LEU A 156 -7.39 -8.15 -2.75
N ILE A 157 -7.91 -8.07 -1.52
CA ILE A 157 -9.24 -8.62 -1.22
C ILE A 157 -10.30 -7.88 -2.02
N TYR A 158 -10.26 -6.55 -2.04
CA TYR A 158 -11.26 -5.79 -2.77
C TYR A 158 -11.26 -6.12 -4.27
N ALA A 159 -10.09 -6.37 -4.84
CA ALA A 159 -9.96 -6.83 -6.23
C ALA A 159 -10.58 -8.22 -6.47
N ILE A 160 -10.59 -9.08 -5.46
CA ILE A 160 -11.25 -10.39 -5.52
C ILE A 160 -12.76 -10.26 -5.29
N VAL A 161 -13.18 -9.44 -4.32
CA VAL A 161 -14.59 -9.30 -3.91
C VAL A 161 -15.39 -8.57 -4.97
N PHE A 162 -14.93 -7.39 -5.41
CA PHE A 162 -15.65 -6.56 -6.38
C PHE A 162 -15.34 -7.00 -7.82
N ASN A 163 -16.37 -7.20 -8.63
CA ASN A 163 -16.18 -7.55 -10.04
C ASN A 163 -15.83 -6.32 -10.90
N ASN A 164 -16.60 -5.24 -10.76
CA ASN A 164 -16.44 -4.01 -11.56
C ASN A 164 -16.17 -2.79 -10.67
N TYR A 165 -15.33 -1.87 -11.16
CA TYR A 165 -14.92 -0.63 -10.51
C TYR A 165 -14.33 -0.85 -9.12
N VAL A 166 -13.35 -1.76 -9.03
CA VAL A 166 -12.68 -2.12 -7.78
C VAL A 166 -12.13 -0.89 -7.05
N GLY A 167 -11.41 -0.02 -7.76
CA GLY A 167 -10.82 1.20 -7.20
C GLY A 167 -11.84 2.09 -6.48
N PRO A 168 -12.83 2.68 -7.18
CA PRO A 168 -13.82 3.55 -6.54
C PRO A 168 -14.59 2.87 -5.40
N LYS A 169 -14.99 1.61 -5.57
CA LYS A 169 -15.73 0.87 -4.53
C LYS A 169 -14.88 0.62 -3.29
N SER A 170 -13.61 0.24 -3.48
CA SER A 170 -12.68 0.06 -2.37
C SER A 170 -12.47 1.34 -1.58
N PHE A 171 -12.40 2.49 -2.26
CA PHE A 171 -12.23 3.79 -1.61
C PHE A 171 -13.46 4.16 -0.78
N ILE A 172 -14.66 3.99 -1.32
CA ILE A 172 -15.92 4.25 -0.59
C ILE A 172 -16.05 3.33 0.62
N VAL A 173 -15.85 2.02 0.45
CA VAL A 173 -15.98 1.05 1.54
C VAL A 173 -14.94 1.30 2.63
N SER A 174 -13.68 1.54 2.24
CA SER A 174 -12.63 1.87 3.21
C SER A 174 -12.91 3.20 3.92
N GLY A 175 -13.48 4.18 3.23
CA GLY A 175 -13.90 5.45 3.82
C GLY A 175 -15.01 5.27 4.87
N ILE A 176 -16.03 4.45 4.58
CA ILE A 176 -17.11 4.14 5.53
C ILE A 176 -16.55 3.41 6.76
N ILE A 177 -15.71 2.39 6.55
CA ILE A 177 -15.07 1.64 7.64
C ILE A 177 -14.20 2.58 8.49
N TYR A 178 -13.41 3.44 7.84
CA TYR A 178 -12.59 4.44 8.51
C TYR A 178 -13.44 5.38 9.39
N LEU A 179 -14.55 5.91 8.86
CA LEU A 179 -15.45 6.77 9.64
C LEU A 179 -16.03 6.06 10.85
N ILE A 180 -16.46 4.80 10.70
CA ILE A 180 -16.95 3.98 11.81
C ILE A 180 -15.85 3.79 12.87
N CYS A 181 -14.63 3.45 12.45
CA CYS A 181 -13.50 3.29 13.36
C CYS A 181 -13.15 4.59 14.09
N VAL A 182 -13.20 5.74 13.41
CA VAL A 182 -12.97 7.06 14.04
C VAL A 182 -14.04 7.36 15.08
N ILE A 183 -15.32 7.11 14.79
CA ILE A 183 -16.41 7.32 15.74
C ILE A 183 -16.19 6.44 16.98
N ILE A 184 -15.90 5.15 16.80
CA ILE A 184 -15.61 4.23 17.91
C ILE A 184 -14.40 4.70 18.72
N ALA A 185 -13.31 5.11 18.06
CA ALA A 185 -12.10 5.59 18.73
C ALA A 185 -12.37 6.85 19.55
N VAL A 186 -13.15 7.80 19.03
CA VAL A 186 -13.58 9.00 19.76
C VAL A 186 -14.44 8.64 20.96
N LEU A 187 -15.36 7.68 20.83
CA LEU A 187 -16.19 7.21 21.94
C LEU A 187 -15.36 6.53 23.04
N ILE A 188 -14.41 5.66 22.66
CA ILE A 188 -13.50 5.01 23.63
C ILE A 188 -12.63 6.06 24.32
N PHE A 189 -12.01 6.96 23.56
CA PHE A 189 -11.21 8.05 24.11
C PHE A 189 -12.04 8.88 25.10
N ARG A 190 -13.29 9.16 24.74
CA ARG A 190 -14.21 9.89 25.59
C ARG A 190 -14.56 9.17 26.89
N ILE A 191 -14.73 7.85 26.84
CA ILE A 191 -15.01 7.02 28.02
C ILE A 191 -13.78 6.98 28.94
N ILE A 192 -12.59 6.75 28.38
CA ILE A 192 -11.34 6.65 29.16
C ILE A 192 -10.99 7.99 29.80
N MET A 193 -11.22 9.10 29.09
CA MET A 193 -10.89 10.44 29.56
C MET A 193 -12.09 11.15 30.19
N SER A 194 -13.12 10.43 30.66
CA SER A 194 -14.38 11.01 31.14
C SER A 194 -14.16 12.14 32.16
N ASP A 195 -13.15 12.00 33.01
CA ASP A 195 -12.85 12.88 34.13
C ASP A 195 -12.31 14.25 33.67
N PHE A 196 -11.79 14.34 32.45
CA PHE A 196 -11.25 15.58 31.88
C PHE A 196 -12.29 16.42 31.13
N PHE A 197 -13.54 15.94 31.04
CA PHE A 197 -14.57 16.60 30.28
C PHE A 197 -15.85 16.85 31.08
N VAL A 198 -16.40 18.04 30.95
CA VAL A 198 -17.77 18.38 31.38
C VAL A 198 -18.60 18.64 30.12
N GLY A 199 -19.64 17.83 29.88
CA GLY A 199 -20.38 17.89 28.61
C GLY A 199 -19.48 17.54 27.42
N MET A 200 -19.60 18.21 26.27
CA MET A 200 -18.72 17.96 25.10
C MET A 200 -17.40 18.76 25.13
N THR A 201 -17.16 19.55 26.17
CA THR A 201 -16.01 20.45 26.28
C THR A 201 -14.99 19.95 27.30
N MET A 202 -13.71 20.10 26.98
CA MET A 202 -12.62 19.81 27.92
C MET A 202 -12.53 20.95 28.94
N THR A 203 -12.51 20.63 30.23
CA THR A 203 -12.46 21.66 31.28
C THR A 203 -11.01 22.07 31.51
N HIS A 204 -10.69 23.36 31.38
CA HIS A 204 -9.31 23.86 31.47
C HIS A 204 -8.73 23.91 32.89
N ASP A 205 -9.54 23.78 33.93
CA ASP A 205 -9.11 24.08 35.31
C ASP A 205 -8.27 22.99 35.99
N ASN A 206 -8.15 21.80 35.39
CA ASN A 206 -7.40 20.67 35.97
C ASN A 206 -6.29 20.13 35.05
N VAL A 207 -5.59 21.01 34.32
CA VAL A 207 -4.30 20.63 33.71
C VAL A 207 -3.22 20.64 34.79
N MET A 208 -3.39 19.81 35.84
CA MET A 208 -2.29 19.51 36.74
C MET A 208 -1.25 18.71 35.95
N ILE A 209 -0.01 19.17 36.03
CA ILE A 209 1.17 18.62 35.37
C ILE A 209 1.28 17.13 35.75
N PHE A 210 1.13 16.27 34.73
CA PHE A 210 1.04 14.82 34.86
C PHE A 210 2.36 14.22 35.40
N ASP A 211 2.34 13.65 36.61
CA ASP A 211 3.31 12.62 37.05
C ASP A 211 3.08 11.28 36.29
N GLU A 212 1.97 11.21 35.55
CA GLU A 212 1.58 10.12 34.66
C GLU A 212 2.21 10.18 33.26
N GLU A 213 3.02 11.20 32.94
CA GLU A 213 3.76 11.30 31.68
C GLU A 213 4.62 10.04 31.45
N LYS A 214 5.26 9.52 32.51
CA LYS A 214 6.04 8.27 32.47
C LYS A 214 5.17 7.02 32.23
N LYS A 215 3.93 6.98 32.75
CA LYS A 215 3.00 5.87 32.47
C LYS A 215 2.54 5.90 31.02
N LEU A 216 2.23 7.08 30.50
CA LEU A 216 1.80 7.29 29.12
C LEU A 216 2.93 6.98 28.13
N GLU A 217 4.16 7.38 28.46
CA GLU A 217 5.37 7.04 27.70
C GLU A 217 5.63 5.52 27.71
N ASN A 218 5.50 4.85 28.87
CA ASN A 218 5.66 3.40 28.99
C ASN A 218 4.55 2.61 28.27
N MET A 219 3.31 3.09 28.29
CA MET A 219 2.22 2.54 27.48
C MET A 219 2.52 2.69 25.99
N GLY A 220 2.99 3.86 25.55
CA GLY A 220 3.39 4.11 24.17
C GLY A 220 4.52 3.17 23.71
N LYS A 221 5.55 2.97 24.55
CA LYS A 221 6.67 2.05 24.28
C LYS A 221 6.23 0.60 24.12
N THR A 222 5.16 0.18 24.81
CA THR A 222 4.65 -1.20 24.77
C THR A 222 3.63 -1.40 23.65
N LEU A 223 2.73 -0.42 23.44
CA LEU A 223 1.67 -0.48 22.44
C LEU A 223 2.19 -0.27 21.01
N LEU A 224 3.19 0.57 20.81
CA LEU A 224 3.68 0.90 19.46
C LEU A 224 4.30 -0.32 18.74
N PRO A 225 5.16 -1.15 19.38
CA PRO A 225 5.64 -2.40 18.78
C PRO A 225 4.51 -3.40 18.49
N LEU A 226 3.54 -3.52 19.40
CA LEU A 226 2.40 -4.41 19.23
C LEU A 226 1.52 -3.98 18.05
N ALA A 227 1.14 -2.70 18.00
CA ALA A 227 0.37 -2.11 16.91
C ALA A 227 1.10 -2.28 15.57
N LYS A 228 2.42 -2.07 15.57
CA LYS A 228 3.28 -2.30 14.40
C LYS A 228 3.25 -3.75 13.95
N PHE A 229 3.36 -4.71 14.86
CA PHE A 229 3.28 -6.14 14.54
C PHE A 229 1.92 -6.52 13.95
N ILE A 230 0.83 -6.07 14.60
CA ILE A 230 -0.54 -6.33 14.14
C ILE A 230 -0.76 -5.73 12.75
N LEU A 231 -0.38 -4.47 12.54
CA LEU A 231 -0.59 -3.79 11.26
C LEU A 231 0.29 -4.38 10.15
N TRP A 232 1.57 -4.67 10.41
CA TRP A 232 2.51 -5.04 9.35
C TRP A 232 2.56 -6.53 9.05
N VAL A 233 2.15 -7.38 10.00
CA VAL A 233 2.21 -8.84 9.84
C VAL A 233 0.83 -9.44 9.99
N GLY A 234 0.15 -9.18 11.12
CA GLY A 234 -1.13 -9.80 11.44
C GLY A 234 -2.21 -9.52 10.39
N LEU A 235 -2.39 -8.24 10.06
CA LEU A 235 -3.42 -7.75 9.16
C LEU A 235 -3.21 -8.22 7.70
N PRO A 236 -1.99 -8.15 7.12
CA PRO A 236 -1.70 -8.76 5.82
C PRO A 236 -1.97 -10.26 5.75
N VAL A 237 -1.51 -11.02 6.76
CA VAL A 237 -1.70 -12.48 6.80
C VAL A 237 -3.19 -12.82 6.91
N TYR A 238 -3.92 -12.12 7.76
CA TYR A 238 -5.37 -12.24 7.86
C TYR A 238 -6.03 -11.98 6.50
N PHE A 239 -5.65 -10.89 5.83
CA PHE A 239 -6.25 -10.53 4.55
C PHE A 239 -5.91 -11.48 3.41
N TRP A 240 -4.69 -12.03 3.35
CA TRP A 240 -4.38 -13.08 2.39
C TRP A 240 -5.18 -14.36 2.65
N THR A 241 -5.44 -14.68 3.91
CA THR A 241 -6.27 -15.83 4.29
C THR A 241 -7.72 -15.62 3.83
N VAL A 242 -8.30 -14.44 4.08
CA VAL A 242 -9.65 -14.08 3.60
C VAL A 242 -9.73 -14.07 2.07
N ALA A 243 -8.70 -13.53 1.40
CA ALA A 243 -8.60 -13.53 -0.06
C ALA A 243 -8.62 -14.95 -0.63
N TYR A 244 -7.88 -15.87 -0.01
CA TYR A 244 -7.87 -17.28 -0.41
C TYR A 244 -9.27 -17.91 -0.31
N PHE A 245 -9.95 -17.74 0.82
CA PHE A 245 -11.31 -18.28 0.99
C PHE A 245 -12.31 -17.65 0.01
N LYS A 246 -12.21 -16.35 -0.26
CA LYS A 246 -13.07 -15.69 -1.25
C LYS A 246 -12.82 -16.17 -2.68
N MET A 247 -11.59 -16.53 -3.02
CA MET A 247 -11.33 -17.18 -4.32
C MET A 247 -11.95 -18.57 -4.41
N THR A 248 -11.89 -19.37 -3.33
CA THR A 248 -12.52 -20.70 -3.31
C THR A 248 -14.04 -20.63 -3.40
N GLU A 249 -14.68 -19.68 -2.73
CA GLU A 249 -16.14 -19.47 -2.81
C GLU A 249 -16.58 -19.13 -4.23
N LYS A 250 -15.78 -18.37 -5.00
CA LYS A 250 -16.11 -17.98 -6.39
C LYS A 250 -15.94 -19.10 -7.41
N GLN A 251 -15.39 -20.25 -7.02
CA GLN A 251 -15.17 -21.40 -7.89
C GLN A 251 -16.37 -22.37 -7.91
N VAL A 252 -17.16 -22.39 -6.83
CA VAL A 252 -18.41 -23.16 -6.71
C VAL A 252 -19.54 -22.39 -7.39
#